data_AF-A0A6G0X8S3-F1
#
_entry.id   AF-A0A6G0X8S3-F1
#
_cell.length_a   1.000
_cell.length_b   1.000
_cell.length_c   1.000
_cell.angle_alpha   90.00
_cell.angle_beta   90.00
_cell.angle_gamma   90.00
#
_symmetry.space_group_name_H-M   'P 1'
#
loop_
_entity.id
_entity.type
_entity.pdbx_description
1 polymer ?
#
loop_
_entity_poly.entity_id
_entity_poly.type
_entity_poly.pdbx_seq_one_letter_code
_entity_poly.pdbx_strand_id
1 'polypeptide(L)'
;MSAAWLDQAKEELAKSDEWKLVMNSIYESVQASLKRNKTKHFADLTAEERAVVMAQVELELTQETAYTTFLRAVSRVVDTHLAVHVDNLFVQPSNHATKQTLAMQTAADAAGRLVQSLPLEQRSLLRLLFNQPFPPSFRCQAWKLFLADPTSRFKYEQLCLTNRISTISVLDTQLTHQSQAALEAFPSLPNTRDTLIAMKTALSYLHTCNSSILQEMDAAFFKLILPLLAVWLPEADVSSLVEAYSAFLALPRPKSRTSCDLVVGHVVRRLDAVDPSIARSLTALFPTEISSSASWLGILQPYIDYVFVGVVKLDVLLFIWDQCFLVGHDRLLPELCAAVLALVFPHWSECKTFQELQTCLASMTPCLDVIQVQAWIDEHCAASIRQDLQLQATSTHFYDPYVPTATPRSSRSPSTSSAQANEPNASVSPSESPPVENAFTCHLDDMRTALATVFGGTDETQRSMDEQGDALLAAALGMSCPNGFANVLNAFHDTLHQVFTGDAVLYDHAAQLEDEVHVQVLQESQKAVYGRVFSPQDIAALSGKAKLAYDKKLSKLTATYTQKLAKMHK
;
A
#
# COMPACT_ATOMS: atom_id res chain seq x y z
N MET A 1 23.54 7.95 -13.91
CA MET A 1 24.10 7.51 -15.22
C MET A 1 23.02 7.56 -16.29
N SER A 2 23.34 7.74 -17.57
CA SER A 2 22.35 7.67 -18.66
C SER A 2 21.92 6.21 -18.89
N ALA A 3 20.63 5.87 -18.84
CA ALA A 3 20.13 4.53 -19.15
C ALA A 3 19.92 4.32 -20.66
N ALA A 4 20.91 4.74 -21.45
CA ALA A 4 20.86 4.61 -22.90
C ALA A 4 20.61 3.17 -23.37
N TRP A 5 21.07 2.17 -22.61
CA TRP A 5 20.83 0.75 -22.92
C TRP A 5 19.34 0.38 -22.84
N LEU A 6 18.60 0.97 -21.89
CA LEU A 6 17.17 0.70 -21.72
C LEU A 6 16.37 1.34 -22.86
N ASP A 7 16.75 2.56 -23.26
CA ASP A 7 16.16 3.24 -24.42
C ASP A 7 16.43 2.47 -25.73
N GLN A 8 17.64 1.91 -25.89
CA GLN A 8 17.98 1.04 -27.02
C GLN A 8 17.15 -0.25 -27.04
N ALA A 9 17.01 -0.92 -25.89
CA ALA A 9 16.16 -2.10 -25.76
C ALA A 9 14.70 -1.79 -26.12
N LYS A 10 14.18 -0.65 -25.65
CA LYS A 10 12.82 -0.18 -25.98
C LYS A 10 12.66 0.11 -27.47
N GLU A 11 13.64 0.76 -28.09
CA GLU A 11 13.61 1.07 -29.52
C GLU A 11 13.66 -0.20 -30.39
N GLU A 12 14.47 -1.18 -30.00
CA GLU A 12 14.54 -2.48 -30.66
C GLU A 12 13.19 -3.23 -30.56
N LEU A 13 12.60 -3.27 -29.36
CA LEU A 13 11.30 -3.90 -29.15
C LEU A 13 10.19 -3.21 -29.95
N ALA A 14 10.18 -1.87 -30.01
CA ALA A 14 9.19 -1.12 -30.78
C ALA A 14 9.28 -1.38 -32.31
N LYS A 15 10.45 -1.79 -32.81
CA LYS A 15 10.67 -2.14 -34.22
C LYS A 15 10.47 -3.63 -34.51
N SER A 16 10.38 -4.46 -33.48
CA SER A 16 10.26 -5.92 -33.59
C SER A 16 8.98 -6.34 -34.30
N ASP A 17 9.02 -7.50 -34.95
CA ASP A 17 7.83 -8.06 -35.60
C ASP A 17 6.85 -8.60 -34.56
N GLU A 18 7.35 -9.08 -33.42
CA GLU A 18 6.55 -9.51 -32.27
C GLU A 18 5.68 -8.37 -31.72
N TRP A 19 6.21 -7.15 -31.63
CA TRP A 19 5.43 -5.97 -31.25
C TRP A 19 4.33 -5.66 -32.26
N LYS A 20 4.62 -5.75 -33.57
CA LYS A 20 3.61 -5.56 -34.62
C LYS A 20 2.50 -6.60 -34.53
N LEU A 21 2.83 -7.85 -34.22
CA LEU A 21 1.85 -8.92 -34.01
C LEU A 21 0.92 -8.59 -32.83
N VAL A 22 1.48 -8.17 -31.70
CA VAL A 22 0.67 -7.75 -30.53
C VAL A 22 -0.22 -6.57 -30.86
N MET A 23 0.30 -5.55 -31.55
CA MET A 23 -0.49 -4.38 -31.95
C MET A 23 -1.63 -4.74 -32.91
N ASN A 24 -1.40 -5.68 -33.83
CA ASN A 24 -2.44 -6.18 -34.72
C ASN A 24 -3.51 -6.95 -33.94
N SER A 25 -3.13 -7.84 -33.03
CA SER A 25 -4.06 -8.53 -32.13
C SER A 25 -4.92 -7.55 -31.32
N ILE A 26 -4.30 -6.54 -30.70
CA ILE A 26 -5.02 -5.49 -29.95
C ILE A 26 -6.02 -4.78 -30.87
N TYR A 27 -5.60 -4.39 -32.08
CA TYR A 27 -6.49 -3.73 -33.03
C TYR A 27 -7.67 -4.61 -33.43
N GLU A 28 -7.43 -5.88 -33.74
CA GLU A 28 -8.47 -6.85 -34.11
C GLU A 28 -9.47 -7.06 -32.97
N SER A 29 -9.00 -7.24 -31.74
CA SER A 29 -9.84 -7.43 -30.55
C SER A 29 -10.66 -6.18 -30.22
N VAL A 30 -10.07 -4.98 -30.33
CA VAL A 30 -10.82 -3.72 -30.21
C VAL A 30 -11.91 -3.63 -31.30
N GLN A 31 -11.58 -3.91 -32.56
CA GLN A 31 -12.56 -3.88 -33.66
C GLN A 31 -13.69 -4.90 -33.47
N ALA A 32 -13.37 -6.10 -32.97
CA ALA A 32 -14.36 -7.13 -32.65
C ALA A 32 -15.30 -6.66 -31.54
N SER A 33 -14.77 -6.04 -30.49
CA SER A 33 -15.54 -5.47 -29.38
C SER A 33 -16.46 -4.33 -29.84
N LEU A 34 -15.95 -3.40 -30.66
CA LEU A 34 -16.73 -2.31 -31.23
C LEU A 34 -17.90 -2.82 -32.10
N LYS A 35 -17.63 -3.82 -32.96
CA LYS A 35 -18.68 -4.46 -33.77
C LYS A 35 -19.76 -5.11 -32.91
N ARG A 36 -19.37 -5.79 -31.83
CA ARG A 36 -20.30 -6.43 -30.88
C ARG A 36 -21.22 -5.41 -30.21
N ASN A 37 -20.67 -4.24 -29.86
CA ASN A 37 -21.39 -3.15 -29.20
C ASN A 37 -22.09 -2.19 -30.17
N LYS A 38 -22.05 -2.47 -31.49
CA LYS A 38 -22.63 -1.63 -32.55
C LYS A 38 -22.07 -0.19 -32.60
N THR A 39 -20.84 0.00 -32.12
CA THR A 39 -20.13 1.28 -32.16
C THR A 39 -19.17 1.30 -33.34
N LYS A 40 -19.10 2.41 -34.09
CA LYS A 40 -18.27 2.49 -35.30
C LYS A 40 -16.81 2.82 -35.01
N HIS A 41 -16.55 3.75 -34.09
CA HIS A 41 -15.19 4.17 -33.78
C HIS A 41 -14.91 4.10 -32.29
N PHE A 42 -13.69 3.71 -31.92
CA PHE A 42 -13.24 3.71 -30.53
C PHE A 42 -13.29 5.11 -29.89
N ALA A 43 -13.09 6.16 -30.70
CA ALA A 43 -13.19 7.55 -30.27
C ALA A 43 -14.62 7.99 -29.92
N ASP A 44 -15.65 7.25 -30.37
CA ASP A 44 -17.05 7.54 -30.06
C ASP A 44 -17.43 7.09 -28.64
N LEU A 45 -16.59 6.26 -28.00
CA LEU A 45 -16.78 5.77 -26.63
C LEU A 45 -16.34 6.83 -25.60
N THR A 46 -17.08 6.89 -24.49
CA THR A 46 -16.67 7.66 -23.31
C THR A 46 -15.34 7.17 -22.74
N ALA A 47 -14.72 7.92 -21.81
CA ALA A 47 -13.46 7.48 -21.19
C ALA A 47 -13.62 6.15 -20.43
N GLU A 48 -14.74 5.98 -19.74
CA GLU A 48 -15.08 4.76 -18.98
C GLU A 48 -15.29 3.56 -19.92
N GLU A 49 -16.06 3.74 -20.99
CA GLU A 49 -16.28 2.67 -21.97
C GLU A 49 -14.99 2.27 -22.69
N ARG A 50 -14.11 3.24 -23.01
CA ARG A 50 -12.79 2.95 -23.56
C ARG A 50 -11.95 2.13 -22.59
N ALA A 51 -11.97 2.47 -21.31
CA ALA A 51 -11.25 1.71 -20.28
C ALA A 51 -11.77 0.26 -20.18
N VAL A 52 -13.10 0.06 -20.19
CA VAL A 52 -13.72 -1.28 -20.16
C VAL A 52 -13.32 -2.10 -21.39
N VAL A 53 -13.37 -1.51 -22.59
CA VAL A 53 -12.97 -2.21 -23.82
C VAL A 53 -11.48 -2.58 -23.77
N MET A 54 -10.61 -1.68 -23.30
CA MET A 54 -9.18 -1.96 -23.19
C MET A 54 -8.88 -3.04 -22.15
N ALA A 55 -9.55 -3.03 -21.00
CA ALA A 55 -9.41 -4.06 -19.96
C ALA A 55 -9.82 -5.45 -20.48
N GLN A 56 -10.91 -5.52 -21.26
CA GLN A 56 -11.33 -6.76 -21.91
C GLN A 56 -10.30 -7.25 -22.92
N VAL A 57 -9.77 -6.35 -23.75
CA VAL A 57 -8.72 -6.68 -24.74
C VAL A 57 -7.45 -7.15 -24.05
N GLU A 58 -7.06 -6.54 -22.93
CA GLU A 58 -5.90 -6.97 -22.14
C GLU A 58 -6.10 -8.40 -21.62
N LEU A 59 -7.28 -8.73 -21.09
CA LEU A 59 -7.60 -10.08 -20.64
C LEU A 59 -7.52 -11.11 -21.77
N GLU A 60 -8.09 -10.80 -22.94
CA GLU A 60 -8.04 -11.66 -24.12
C GLU A 60 -6.59 -11.84 -24.62
N LEU A 61 -5.83 -10.75 -24.67
CA LEU A 61 -4.45 -10.72 -25.14
C LEU A 61 -3.53 -11.62 -24.30
N THR A 62 -3.75 -11.71 -22.98
CA THR A 62 -2.93 -12.59 -22.11
C THR A 62 -2.97 -14.07 -22.52
N GLN A 63 -4.03 -14.49 -23.20
CA GLN A 63 -4.20 -15.87 -23.68
C GLN A 63 -3.64 -16.08 -25.08
N GLU A 64 -3.24 -15.02 -25.78
CA GLU A 64 -2.77 -15.11 -27.16
C GLU A 64 -1.30 -15.50 -27.29
N THR A 65 -1.01 -16.27 -28.34
CA THR A 65 0.37 -16.65 -28.69
C THR A 65 1.21 -15.44 -29.08
N ALA A 66 0.61 -14.39 -29.65
CA ALA A 66 1.29 -13.16 -30.01
C ALA A 66 1.89 -12.47 -28.77
N TYR A 67 1.09 -12.37 -27.70
CA TYR A 67 1.52 -11.77 -26.44
C TYR A 67 2.63 -12.56 -25.75
N THR A 68 2.46 -13.88 -25.60
CA THR A 68 3.51 -14.73 -25.00
C THR A 68 4.80 -14.73 -25.82
N THR A 69 4.71 -14.64 -27.15
CA THR A 69 5.88 -14.52 -28.03
C THR A 69 6.58 -13.18 -27.86
N PHE A 70 5.82 -12.08 -27.78
CA PHE A 70 6.36 -10.76 -27.49
C PHE A 70 7.02 -10.70 -26.11
N LEU A 71 6.44 -11.29 -25.07
CA LEU A 71 7.06 -11.34 -23.75
C LEU A 71 8.42 -12.06 -23.77
N ARG A 72 8.55 -13.17 -24.51
CA ARG A 72 9.86 -13.83 -24.70
C ARG A 72 10.86 -12.93 -25.43
N ALA A 73 10.40 -12.17 -26.43
CA ALA A 73 11.24 -11.20 -27.11
C ALA A 73 11.70 -10.08 -26.17
N VAL A 74 10.80 -9.56 -25.31
CA VAL A 74 11.11 -8.58 -24.27
C VAL A 74 12.21 -9.11 -23.34
N SER A 75 12.03 -10.29 -22.75
CA SER A 75 13.05 -10.89 -21.88
C SER A 75 14.41 -11.01 -22.57
N ARG A 76 14.44 -11.56 -23.80
CA ARG A 76 15.68 -11.74 -24.56
C ARG A 76 16.38 -10.40 -24.85
N VAL A 77 15.65 -9.40 -25.31
CA VAL A 77 16.22 -8.09 -25.67
C VAL A 77 16.74 -7.40 -24.41
N VAL A 78 15.96 -7.38 -23.33
CA VAL A 78 16.37 -6.77 -22.06
C VAL A 78 17.61 -7.46 -21.50
N ASP A 79 17.63 -8.79 -21.45
CA ASP A 79 18.79 -9.56 -20.94
C ASP A 79 20.05 -9.30 -21.78
N THR A 80 19.91 -9.22 -23.11
CA THR A 80 21.03 -8.96 -24.02
C THR A 80 21.62 -7.57 -23.78
N HIS A 81 20.78 -6.53 -23.75
CA HIS A 81 21.26 -5.17 -23.54
C HIS A 81 21.79 -4.95 -22.12
N LEU A 82 21.18 -5.58 -21.11
CA LEU A 82 21.68 -5.58 -19.74
C LEU A 82 23.07 -6.25 -19.67
N ALA A 83 23.24 -7.42 -20.26
CA ALA A 83 24.53 -8.13 -20.27
C ALA A 83 25.63 -7.32 -20.96
N VAL A 84 25.35 -6.74 -22.13
CA VAL A 84 26.28 -5.86 -22.85
C VAL A 84 26.66 -4.64 -22.01
N HIS A 85 25.69 -4.01 -21.35
CA HIS A 85 25.95 -2.86 -20.50
C HIS A 85 26.82 -3.24 -19.29
N VAL A 86 26.53 -4.37 -18.64
CA VAL A 86 27.31 -4.88 -17.50
C VAL A 86 28.73 -5.24 -17.91
N ASP A 87 28.93 -5.87 -19.06
CA ASP A 87 30.27 -6.19 -19.58
C ASP A 87 31.07 -4.91 -19.85
N ASN A 88 30.44 -3.89 -20.43
CA ASN A 88 31.07 -2.59 -20.64
C ASN A 88 31.46 -1.89 -19.33
N LEU A 89 30.63 -1.98 -18.28
CA LEU A 89 30.94 -1.44 -16.95
C LEU A 89 32.02 -2.23 -16.22
N PHE A 90 32.04 -3.56 -16.40
CA PHE A 90 32.97 -4.46 -15.72
C PHE A 90 34.41 -4.30 -16.20
N VAL A 91 34.61 -3.98 -17.49
CA VAL A 91 35.95 -3.75 -18.07
C VAL A 91 36.55 -2.39 -17.66
N GLN A 92 35.77 -1.50 -17.03
CA GLN A 92 36.27 -0.18 -16.63
C GLN A 92 37.29 -0.29 -15.48
N PRO A 93 38.49 0.31 -15.61
CA PRO A 93 39.56 0.19 -14.60
C PRO A 93 39.20 0.72 -13.21
N SER A 94 38.20 1.61 -13.13
CA SER A 94 37.70 2.20 -11.89
C SER A 94 36.68 1.33 -11.14
N ASN A 95 36.27 0.20 -11.74
CA ASN A 95 35.20 -0.63 -11.19
C ASN A 95 35.77 -1.86 -10.49
N HIS A 96 35.46 -2.00 -9.21
CA HIS A 96 35.88 -3.12 -8.38
C HIS A 96 34.73 -4.08 -8.02
N ALA A 97 33.52 -3.81 -8.51
CA ALA A 97 32.35 -4.64 -8.27
C ALA A 97 32.37 -5.93 -9.10
N THR A 98 31.73 -6.99 -8.59
CA THR A 98 31.54 -8.22 -9.35
C THR A 98 30.52 -8.02 -10.48
N LYS A 99 30.58 -8.84 -11.54
CA LYS A 99 29.57 -8.82 -12.61
C LYS A 99 28.14 -8.99 -12.09
N GLN A 100 27.94 -9.85 -11.08
CA GLN A 100 26.63 -10.07 -10.46
C GLN A 100 26.13 -8.80 -9.77
N THR A 101 26.98 -8.15 -8.98
CA THR A 101 26.65 -6.89 -8.31
C THR A 101 26.28 -5.80 -9.32
N LEU A 102 27.04 -5.68 -10.40
CA LEU A 102 26.76 -4.71 -11.47
C LEU A 102 25.46 -5.01 -12.20
N ALA A 103 25.15 -6.28 -12.46
CA ALA A 103 23.89 -6.69 -13.07
C ALA A 103 22.70 -6.32 -12.18
N MET A 104 22.77 -6.61 -10.89
CA MET A 104 21.72 -6.26 -9.93
C MET A 104 21.54 -4.75 -9.80
N GLN A 105 22.63 -3.98 -9.70
CA GLN A 105 22.58 -2.52 -9.64
C GLN A 105 21.99 -1.92 -10.92
N THR A 106 22.43 -2.40 -12.08
CA THR A 106 21.94 -1.91 -13.38
C THR A 106 20.45 -2.24 -13.57
N ALA A 107 20.02 -3.44 -13.18
CA ALA A 107 18.62 -3.85 -13.20
C ALA A 107 17.76 -3.01 -12.25
N ALA A 108 18.25 -2.76 -11.03
CA ALA A 108 17.58 -1.90 -10.05
C ALA A 108 17.43 -0.45 -10.53
N ASP A 109 18.47 0.12 -11.12
CA ASP A 109 18.45 1.46 -11.70
C ASP A 109 17.42 1.56 -12.84
N ALA A 110 17.36 0.55 -13.70
CA ALA A 110 16.39 0.48 -14.78
C ALA A 110 14.96 0.31 -14.25
N ALA A 111 14.75 -0.59 -13.29
CA ALA A 111 13.46 -0.77 -12.62
C ALA A 111 12.99 0.53 -11.96
N GLY A 112 13.90 1.27 -11.31
CA GLY A 112 13.58 2.55 -10.67
C GLY A 112 13.04 3.58 -11.66
N ARG A 113 13.59 3.62 -12.88
CA ARG A 113 13.08 4.49 -13.96
C ARG A 113 11.73 4.06 -14.50
N LEU A 114 11.57 2.76 -14.74
CA LEU A 114 10.32 2.21 -15.26
C LEU A 114 9.17 2.47 -14.28
N VAL A 115 9.43 2.31 -12.99
CA VAL A 115 8.43 2.51 -11.93
C VAL A 115 8.01 3.97 -11.79
N GLN A 116 8.87 4.95 -12.05
CA GLN A 116 8.44 6.36 -12.11
C GLN A 116 7.45 6.63 -13.24
N SER A 117 7.56 5.91 -14.36
CA SER A 117 6.67 6.05 -15.51
C SER A 117 5.40 5.20 -15.42
N LEU A 118 5.23 4.47 -14.32
CA LEU A 118 4.14 3.54 -14.13
C LEU A 118 2.81 4.30 -13.94
N PRO A 119 1.76 3.97 -14.72
CA PRO A 119 0.42 4.50 -14.51
C PRO A 119 -0.08 4.26 -13.08
N LEU A 120 -0.94 5.16 -12.58
CA LEU A 120 -1.46 5.10 -11.21
C LEU A 120 -2.17 3.77 -10.93
N GLU A 121 -2.92 3.29 -11.93
CA GLU A 121 -3.73 2.07 -11.90
C GLU A 121 -2.84 0.81 -11.80
N GLN A 122 -1.61 0.90 -12.29
CA GLN A 122 -0.67 -0.23 -12.34
C GLN A 122 0.25 -0.29 -11.12
N ARG A 123 0.18 0.67 -10.18
CA ARG A 123 1.04 0.68 -8.97
C ARG A 123 0.92 -0.58 -8.12
N SER A 124 -0.23 -1.26 -8.20
CA SER A 124 -0.45 -2.57 -7.58
C SER A 124 0.51 -3.64 -8.07
N LEU A 125 1.12 -3.51 -9.27
CA LEU A 125 2.14 -4.45 -9.77
C LEU A 125 3.38 -4.51 -8.88
N LEU A 126 3.67 -3.46 -8.10
CA LEU A 126 4.76 -3.52 -7.12
C LEU A 126 4.53 -4.60 -6.04
N ARG A 127 3.28 -5.03 -5.83
CA ARG A 127 2.97 -6.14 -4.90
C ARG A 127 3.58 -7.47 -5.34
N LEU A 128 3.99 -7.62 -6.61
CA LEU A 128 4.77 -8.77 -7.07
C LEU A 128 6.12 -8.89 -6.35
N LEU A 129 6.61 -7.79 -5.76
CA LEU A 129 7.83 -7.76 -4.95
C LEU A 129 7.54 -8.03 -3.46
N PHE A 130 6.35 -8.53 -3.13
CA PHE A 130 6.03 -8.94 -1.77
C PHE A 130 7.03 -9.98 -1.27
N ASN A 131 7.50 -9.76 -0.04
CA ASN A 131 8.55 -10.51 0.63
C ASN A 131 9.90 -10.49 -0.11
N GLN A 132 10.17 -9.49 -0.97
CA GLN A 132 11.46 -9.27 -1.62
C GLN A 132 12.08 -7.93 -1.18
N PRO A 133 13.38 -7.88 -0.82
CA PRO A 133 14.01 -6.63 -0.44
C PRO A 133 14.21 -5.74 -1.66
N PHE A 134 13.90 -4.45 -1.52
CA PHE A 134 14.16 -3.51 -2.60
C PHE A 134 15.67 -3.25 -2.72
N PRO A 135 16.23 -3.28 -3.93
CA PRO A 135 17.58 -2.77 -4.15
C PRO A 135 17.68 -1.28 -3.77
N PRO A 136 18.82 -0.80 -3.24
CA PRO A 136 18.97 0.59 -2.81
C PRO A 136 18.56 1.64 -3.84
N SER A 137 18.99 1.50 -5.10
CA SER A 137 18.68 2.46 -6.17
C SER A 137 17.24 2.39 -6.68
N PHE A 138 16.56 1.27 -6.46
CA PHE A 138 15.15 1.11 -6.75
C PHE A 138 14.26 1.77 -5.68
N ARG A 139 14.66 1.64 -4.41
CA ARG A 139 13.85 1.98 -3.23
C ARG A 139 13.30 3.41 -3.24
N CYS A 140 14.15 4.41 -3.49
CA CYS A 140 13.73 5.81 -3.51
C CYS A 140 12.60 6.03 -4.53
N GLN A 141 12.70 5.44 -5.72
CA GLN A 141 11.69 5.60 -6.75
C GLN A 141 10.41 4.82 -6.45
N ALA A 142 10.53 3.63 -5.85
CA ALA A 142 9.38 2.85 -5.41
C ALA A 142 8.61 3.57 -4.30
N TRP A 143 9.30 4.06 -3.26
CA TRP A 143 8.65 4.75 -2.15
C TRP A 143 7.97 6.06 -2.58
N LYS A 144 8.50 6.78 -3.57
CA LYS A 144 7.84 7.95 -4.15
C LYS A 144 6.44 7.64 -4.70
N LEU A 145 6.17 6.42 -5.16
CA LEU A 145 4.82 6.07 -5.61
C LEU A 145 3.78 6.03 -4.47
N PHE A 146 4.24 5.82 -3.24
CA PHE A 146 3.41 5.79 -2.04
C PHE A 146 3.45 7.11 -1.26
N LEU A 147 4.53 7.89 -1.42
CA LEU A 147 4.82 9.09 -0.64
C LEU A 147 4.83 10.39 -1.45
N ALA A 148 4.36 10.36 -2.70
CA ALA A 148 4.21 11.58 -3.49
C ALA A 148 2.98 12.38 -3.03
N ASP A 149 3.22 13.64 -2.64
CA ASP A 149 2.22 14.67 -2.44
C ASP A 149 2.73 16.00 -3.01
N PRO A 150 2.58 16.20 -4.34
CA PRO A 150 3.02 17.42 -5.01
C PRO A 150 2.41 18.69 -4.42
N THR A 151 1.24 18.57 -3.76
CA THR A 151 0.57 19.71 -3.11
C THR A 151 1.35 20.19 -1.90
N SER A 152 1.78 19.28 -1.02
CA SER A 152 2.63 19.62 0.13
C SER A 152 3.97 20.20 -0.32
N ARG A 153 4.59 19.61 -1.33
CA ARG A 153 5.84 20.12 -1.93
C ARG A 153 5.68 21.54 -2.43
N PHE A 154 4.66 21.78 -3.26
CA PHE A 154 4.42 23.10 -3.85
C PHE A 154 4.16 24.16 -2.78
N LYS A 155 3.37 23.85 -1.74
CA LYS A 155 3.11 24.76 -0.62
C LYS A 155 4.41 25.13 0.10
N TYR A 156 5.27 24.15 0.38
CA TYR A 156 6.56 24.38 1.01
C TYR A 156 7.45 25.30 0.15
N GLU A 157 7.64 24.94 -1.12
CA GLU A 157 8.49 25.71 -2.06
C GLU A 157 7.97 27.14 -2.24
N GLN A 158 6.65 27.32 -2.37
CA GLN A 158 6.03 28.64 -2.47
C GLN A 158 6.29 29.49 -1.22
N LEU A 159 6.21 28.91 -0.01
CA LEU A 159 6.52 29.62 1.23
C LEU A 159 8.01 29.94 1.34
N CYS A 160 8.90 29.05 0.91
CA CYS A 160 10.33 29.37 0.85
C CYS A 160 10.63 30.58 -0.04
N LEU A 161 9.92 30.73 -1.16
CA LEU A 161 10.07 31.85 -2.08
C LEU A 161 9.45 33.15 -1.56
N THR A 162 8.28 33.07 -0.92
CA THR A 162 7.48 34.25 -0.55
C THR A 162 7.71 34.72 0.88
N ASN A 163 7.89 33.80 1.83
CA ASN A 163 8.08 34.09 3.25
C ASN A 163 8.81 32.93 3.94
N ARG A 164 10.13 32.82 3.73
CA ARG A 164 10.94 31.75 4.30
C ARG A 164 10.79 31.60 5.82
N ILE A 165 10.60 32.70 6.55
CA ILE A 165 10.48 32.69 8.02
C ILE A 165 9.25 31.87 8.46
N SER A 166 8.17 31.86 7.68
CA SER A 166 6.96 31.06 7.98
C SER A 166 7.16 29.55 7.92
N THR A 167 8.28 29.08 7.33
CA THR A 167 8.66 27.67 7.31
C THR A 167 9.45 27.23 8.54
N ILE A 168 9.77 28.17 9.43
CA ILE A 168 10.59 27.93 10.63
C ILE A 168 9.66 27.88 11.84
N SER A 169 9.72 26.76 12.55
CA SER A 169 9.01 26.55 13.81
C SER A 169 9.46 27.55 14.88
N VAL A 170 8.50 27.97 15.72
CA VAL A 170 8.79 28.72 16.95
C VAL A 170 9.64 27.92 17.95
N LEU A 171 9.69 26.59 17.80
CA LEU A 171 10.48 25.66 18.62
C LEU A 171 11.75 25.17 17.89
N ASP A 172 12.27 25.91 16.90
CA ASP A 172 13.38 25.46 16.04
C ASP A 172 14.63 25.02 16.84
N THR A 173 14.92 25.67 17.97
CA THR A 173 16.05 25.29 18.84
C THR A 173 15.83 23.91 19.47
N GLN A 174 14.63 23.64 19.99
CA GLN A 174 14.27 22.33 20.54
C GLN A 174 14.30 21.26 19.44
N LEU A 175 13.71 21.55 18.28
CA LEU A 175 13.72 20.64 17.13
C LEU A 175 15.15 20.31 16.70
N THR A 176 16.07 21.28 16.72
CA THR A 176 17.50 21.05 16.43
C THR A 176 18.10 20.06 17.41
N HIS A 177 17.91 20.29 18.72
CA HIS A 177 18.47 19.43 19.76
C HIS A 177 17.90 18.00 19.69
N GLN A 178 16.59 17.86 19.51
CA GLN A 178 15.95 16.54 19.40
C GLN A 178 16.32 15.83 18.09
N SER A 179 16.51 16.55 16.99
CA SER A 179 17.02 15.97 15.74
C SER A 179 18.43 15.44 15.91
N GLN A 180 19.31 16.20 16.57
CA GLN A 180 20.67 15.77 16.87
C GLN A 180 20.69 14.50 17.73
N ALA A 181 19.91 14.47 18.81
CA ALA A 181 19.80 13.31 19.68
C ALA A 181 19.25 12.07 18.94
N ALA A 182 18.28 12.25 18.05
CA ALA A 182 17.73 11.16 17.23
C ALA A 182 18.77 10.59 16.24
N LEU A 183 19.58 11.45 15.62
CA LEU A 183 20.68 11.04 14.73
C LEU A 183 21.80 10.32 15.49
N GLU A 184 22.17 10.81 16.68
CA GLU A 184 23.17 10.16 17.54
C GLU A 184 22.72 8.77 18.00
N ALA A 185 21.42 8.60 18.29
CA ALA A 185 20.84 7.33 18.65
C ALA A 185 20.69 6.37 17.44
N PHE A 186 20.92 6.83 16.21
CA PHE A 186 20.76 6.04 14.99
C PHE A 186 22.04 6.04 14.14
N PRO A 187 23.10 5.33 14.57
CA PRO A 187 24.44 5.41 13.98
C PRO A 187 24.54 4.87 12.55
N SER A 188 23.50 4.19 12.05
CA SER A 188 23.45 3.71 10.66
C SER A 188 23.30 4.85 9.65
N LEU A 189 22.95 6.06 10.09
CA LEU A 189 22.92 7.26 9.26
C LEU A 189 24.17 8.12 9.49
N PRO A 190 24.68 8.77 8.42
CA PRO A 190 25.75 9.74 8.58
C PRO A 190 25.24 10.97 9.36
N ASN A 191 25.77 11.18 10.57
CA ASN A 191 25.50 12.36 11.40
C ASN A 191 26.33 13.54 10.90
N THR A 192 26.02 14.02 9.69
CA THR A 192 26.63 15.21 9.10
C THR A 192 25.76 16.43 9.32
N ARG A 193 26.37 17.60 9.19
CA ARG A 193 25.65 18.88 9.23
C ARG A 193 24.52 18.94 8.21
N ASP A 194 24.72 18.37 7.02
CA ASP A 194 23.71 18.41 5.95
C ASP A 194 22.51 17.51 6.28
N THR A 195 22.75 16.31 6.81
CA THR A 195 21.69 15.43 7.33
C THR A 195 20.86 16.12 8.41
N LEU A 196 21.52 16.74 9.39
CA LEU A 196 20.85 17.47 10.47
C LEU A 196 20.01 18.63 9.93
N ILE A 197 20.56 19.43 9.00
CA ILE A 197 19.84 20.56 8.42
C ILE A 197 18.62 20.07 7.65
N ALA A 198 18.75 19.04 6.81
CA ALA A 198 17.63 18.50 6.04
C ALA A 198 16.52 17.97 6.95
N MET A 199 16.87 17.16 7.95
CA MET A 199 15.95 16.64 8.97
C MET A 199 15.24 17.78 9.68
N LYS A 200 16.00 18.72 10.25
CA LYS A 200 15.43 19.84 11.00
C LYS A 200 14.51 20.68 10.13
N THR A 201 14.91 21.02 8.91
CA THR A 201 14.09 21.85 8.03
C THR A 201 12.75 21.18 7.72
N ALA A 202 12.74 19.86 7.45
CA ALA A 202 11.51 19.14 7.23
C ALA A 202 10.61 19.12 8.48
N LEU A 203 11.17 18.78 9.65
CA LEU A 203 10.43 18.74 10.91
C LEU A 203 9.90 20.13 11.33
N SER A 204 10.71 21.17 11.13
CA SER A 204 10.37 22.57 11.46
C SER A 204 9.19 23.06 10.64
N TYR A 205 9.18 22.78 9.34
CA TYR A 205 8.04 23.11 8.48
C TYR A 205 6.78 22.33 8.83
N LEU A 206 6.88 21.01 9.03
CA LEU A 206 5.70 20.20 9.35
C LEU A 206 5.07 20.60 10.70
N HIS A 207 5.89 21.01 11.67
CA HIS A 207 5.40 21.58 12.91
C HIS A 207 4.70 22.94 12.73
N THR A 208 5.11 23.79 11.78
CA THR A 208 4.36 25.02 11.49
C THR A 208 3.01 24.74 10.82
N CYS A 209 2.91 23.65 10.05
CA CYS A 209 1.65 23.19 9.48
C CYS A 209 0.72 22.56 10.53
N ASN A 210 1.28 21.83 11.51
CA ASN A 210 0.53 21.22 12.61
C ASN A 210 1.31 21.35 13.93
N SER A 211 0.89 22.29 14.78
CA SER A 211 1.55 22.55 16.06
C SER A 211 1.27 21.49 17.14
N SER A 212 0.20 20.69 17.01
CA SER A 212 -0.12 19.62 17.98
C SER A 212 0.71 18.35 17.76
N ILE A 213 1.41 18.24 16.63
CA ILE A 213 2.10 17.00 16.23
C ILE A 213 3.12 16.50 17.27
N LEU A 214 3.80 17.41 17.97
CA LEU A 214 4.74 17.05 19.03
C LEU A 214 4.05 16.47 20.28
N GLN A 215 2.84 16.91 20.59
CA GLN A 215 2.05 16.37 21.71
C GLN A 215 1.48 14.98 21.37
N GLU A 216 1.10 14.80 20.11
CA GLU A 216 0.52 13.56 19.60
C GLU A 216 1.57 12.45 19.42
N MET A 217 2.73 12.78 18.86
CA MET A 217 3.74 11.80 18.43
C MET A 217 5.01 11.78 19.26
N ASP A 218 5.36 12.89 19.93
CA ASP A 218 6.56 13.03 20.74
C ASP A 218 7.82 12.48 20.04
N ALA A 219 8.52 11.49 20.62
CA ALA A 219 9.73 10.91 20.06
C ALA A 219 9.53 10.25 18.68
N ALA A 220 8.32 9.77 18.36
CA ALA A 220 8.04 9.15 17.07
C ALA A 220 8.22 10.14 15.92
N PHE A 221 7.93 11.43 16.15
CA PHE A 221 8.08 12.48 15.13
C PHE A 221 9.54 12.68 14.69
N PHE A 222 10.50 12.40 15.57
CA PHE A 222 11.93 12.50 15.26
C PHE A 222 12.50 11.18 14.74
N LYS A 223 11.92 10.04 15.12
CA LYS A 223 12.41 8.74 14.67
C LYS A 223 11.93 8.38 13.27
N LEU A 224 10.66 8.61 12.97
CA LEU A 224 10.04 8.13 11.72
C LEU A 224 10.60 8.81 10.45
N ILE A 225 11.29 9.94 10.57
CA ILE A 225 11.97 10.56 9.42
C ILE A 225 13.31 9.88 9.08
N LEU A 226 13.92 9.10 10.00
CA LEU A 226 15.25 8.52 9.82
C LEU A 226 15.34 7.58 8.60
N PRO A 227 14.39 6.65 8.36
CA PRO A 227 14.42 5.81 7.15
C PRO A 227 14.32 6.63 5.86
N LEU A 228 13.54 7.73 5.89
CA LEU A 228 13.42 8.63 4.74
C LEU A 228 14.73 9.35 4.46
N LEU A 229 15.45 9.80 5.50
CA LEU A 229 16.79 10.37 5.35
C LEU A 229 17.76 9.37 4.71
N ALA A 230 17.70 8.08 5.10
CA ALA A 230 18.55 7.03 4.54
C ALA A 230 18.33 6.84 3.04
N VAL A 231 17.09 7.02 2.58
CA VAL A 231 16.68 6.77 1.19
C VAL A 231 16.76 8.03 0.31
N TRP A 232 16.45 9.23 0.84
CA TRP A 232 16.38 10.47 0.05
C TRP A 232 17.68 11.28 0.03
N LEU A 233 18.45 11.34 1.12
CA LEU A 233 19.63 12.24 1.18
C LEU A 233 20.69 12.02 0.10
N PRO A 234 20.95 10.78 -0.38
CA PRO A 234 21.92 10.59 -1.45
C PRO A 234 21.55 11.29 -2.78
N GLU A 235 20.27 11.59 -3.02
CA GLU A 235 19.77 12.00 -4.34
C GLU A 235 18.82 13.22 -4.34
N ALA A 236 18.23 13.61 -3.20
CA ALA A 236 17.06 14.48 -3.17
C ALA A 236 17.26 15.81 -2.42
N ASP A 237 16.48 16.80 -2.83
CA ASP A 237 16.37 18.09 -2.13
C ASP A 237 15.48 17.98 -0.87
N VAL A 238 15.59 18.98 0.00
CA VAL A 238 14.80 19.06 1.24
C VAL A 238 13.29 19.14 0.95
N SER A 239 12.89 19.73 -0.18
CA SER A 239 11.48 19.79 -0.60
C SER A 239 10.87 18.40 -0.81
N SER A 240 11.62 17.49 -1.44
CA SER A 240 11.19 16.10 -1.64
C SER A 240 11.12 15.31 -0.33
N LEU A 241 11.99 15.62 0.64
CA LEU A 241 11.92 15.04 1.97
C LEU A 241 10.70 15.56 2.76
N VAL A 242 10.40 16.85 2.66
CA VAL A 242 9.18 17.46 3.24
C VAL A 242 7.93 16.78 2.69
N GLU A 243 7.86 16.64 1.37
CA GLU A 243 6.78 15.92 0.68
C GLU A 243 6.63 14.50 1.22
N ALA A 244 7.71 13.72 1.16
CA ALA A 244 7.67 12.32 1.56
C ALA A 244 7.27 12.13 3.02
N TYR A 245 7.78 12.97 3.92
CA TYR A 245 7.45 12.86 5.34
C TYR A 245 6.04 13.35 5.64
N SER A 246 5.57 14.42 4.97
CA SER A 246 4.17 14.87 5.04
C SER A 246 3.21 13.74 4.64
N ALA A 247 3.45 13.13 3.47
CA ALA A 247 2.65 12.03 2.97
C ALA A 247 2.69 10.82 3.91
N PHE A 248 3.87 10.46 4.41
CA PHE A 248 4.02 9.36 5.36
C PHE A 248 3.24 9.58 6.67
N LEU A 249 3.22 10.81 7.18
CA LEU A 249 2.45 11.14 8.39
C LEU A 249 0.93 11.06 8.19
N ALA A 250 0.46 11.22 6.96
CA ALA A 250 -0.95 11.09 6.59
C ALA A 250 -1.39 9.63 6.35
N LEU A 251 -0.46 8.68 6.20
CA LEU A 251 -0.80 7.28 5.98
C LEU A 251 -1.50 6.67 7.21
N PRO A 252 -2.52 5.82 7.01
CA PRO A 252 -3.13 5.07 8.09
C PRO A 252 -2.09 4.12 8.70
N ARG A 253 -1.88 4.23 10.01
CA ARG A 253 -0.99 3.35 10.76
C ARG A 253 -1.54 3.09 12.15
N PRO A 254 -1.33 1.90 12.71
CA PRO A 254 -1.67 1.66 14.10
C PRO A 254 -0.89 2.60 15.02
N LYS A 255 -1.58 3.15 16.02
CA LYS A 255 -0.98 4.00 17.06
C LYS A 255 -1.25 3.36 18.43
N SER A 256 -0.23 3.25 19.26
CA SER A 256 -0.34 2.66 20.60
C SER A 256 -1.41 3.30 21.48
N ARG A 257 -1.72 4.58 21.26
CA ARG A 257 -2.69 5.33 22.08
C ARG A 257 -4.16 5.14 21.68
N THR A 258 -4.44 4.61 20.48
CA THR A 258 -5.80 4.61 19.92
C THR A 258 -6.23 3.24 19.40
N SER A 259 -5.29 2.39 18.98
CA SER A 259 -5.57 1.08 18.35
C SER A 259 -4.87 -0.08 19.06
N CYS A 260 -4.43 0.14 20.31
CA CYS A 260 -3.51 -0.77 20.99
C CYS A 260 -4.07 -2.18 21.16
N ASP A 261 -5.30 -2.29 21.69
CA ASP A 261 -5.85 -3.58 22.08
C ASP A 261 -6.10 -4.49 20.87
N LEU A 262 -6.43 -3.90 19.71
CA LEU A 262 -6.58 -4.65 18.46
C LEU A 262 -5.25 -5.19 17.95
N VAL A 263 -4.20 -4.35 17.95
CA VAL A 263 -2.85 -4.78 17.53
C VAL A 263 -2.29 -5.82 18.49
N VAL A 264 -2.37 -5.58 19.80
CA VAL A 264 -1.95 -6.53 20.84
C VAL A 264 -2.71 -7.84 20.67
N GLY A 265 -4.03 -7.79 20.53
CA GLY A 265 -4.85 -8.99 20.32
C GLY A 265 -4.48 -9.75 19.06
N HIS A 266 -4.11 -9.08 17.96
CA HIS A 266 -3.62 -9.73 16.75
C HIS A 266 -2.24 -10.38 16.95
N VAL A 267 -1.31 -9.66 17.58
CA VAL A 267 0.03 -10.18 17.89
C VAL A 267 -0.07 -11.43 18.76
N VAL A 268 -0.87 -11.40 19.82
CA VAL A 268 -1.08 -12.55 20.71
C VAL A 268 -1.65 -13.74 19.95
N ARG A 269 -2.73 -13.55 19.18
CA ARG A 269 -3.33 -14.61 18.35
C ARG A 269 -2.33 -15.20 17.36
N ARG A 270 -1.48 -14.36 16.76
CA ARG A 270 -0.46 -14.83 15.82
C ARG A 270 0.63 -15.63 16.52
N LEU A 271 1.11 -15.16 17.68
CA LEU A 271 2.09 -15.90 18.47
C LEU A 271 1.54 -17.25 18.92
N ASP A 272 0.28 -17.31 19.37
CA ASP A 272 -0.39 -18.56 19.73
C ASP A 272 -0.52 -19.52 18.55
N ALA A 273 -0.80 -19.01 17.34
CA ALA A 273 -0.86 -19.82 16.13
C ALA A 273 0.50 -20.36 15.68
N VAL A 274 1.59 -19.62 15.94
CA VAL A 274 2.97 -20.06 15.65
C VAL A 274 3.43 -21.08 16.68
N ASP A 275 3.39 -20.72 17.96
CA ASP A 275 3.66 -21.60 19.09
C ASP A 275 3.00 -21.04 20.36
N PRO A 276 1.98 -21.71 20.93
CA PRO A 276 1.31 -21.30 22.16
C PRO A 276 2.25 -21.16 23.37
N SER A 277 3.45 -21.76 23.35
CA SER A 277 4.44 -21.61 24.42
C SER A 277 4.98 -20.18 24.51
N ILE A 278 5.03 -19.44 23.40
CA ILE A 278 5.63 -18.11 23.31
C ILE A 278 4.78 -17.10 24.09
N ALA A 279 3.50 -16.95 23.73
CA ALA A 279 2.61 -15.98 24.39
C ALA A 279 2.44 -16.29 25.88
N ARG A 280 2.38 -17.58 26.25
CA ARG A 280 2.33 -18.02 27.66
C ARG A 280 3.59 -17.65 28.43
N SER A 281 4.77 -17.94 27.88
CA SER A 281 6.05 -17.61 28.51
C SER A 281 6.23 -16.11 28.68
N LEU A 282 5.85 -15.33 27.68
CA LEU A 282 5.90 -13.87 27.71
C LEU A 282 4.95 -13.31 28.78
N THR A 283 3.71 -13.82 28.84
CA THR A 283 2.73 -13.40 29.85
C THR A 283 3.16 -13.76 31.28
N ALA A 284 3.85 -14.89 31.46
CA ALA A 284 4.39 -15.30 32.76
C ALA A 284 5.47 -14.34 33.31
N LEU A 285 6.11 -13.56 32.44
CA LEU A 285 7.10 -12.55 32.82
C LEU A 285 6.48 -11.20 33.18
N PHE A 286 5.17 -11.02 32.99
CA PHE A 286 4.52 -9.74 33.26
C PHE A 286 4.45 -9.42 34.76
N PRO A 287 4.74 -8.17 35.15
CA PRO A 287 4.58 -7.76 36.54
C PRO A 287 3.11 -7.87 36.97
N THR A 288 2.85 -8.45 38.15
CA THR A 288 1.49 -8.62 38.68
C THR A 288 0.79 -7.30 39.02
N GLU A 289 1.56 -6.22 39.20
CA GLU A 289 1.07 -4.88 39.54
C GLU A 289 0.58 -4.09 38.32
N ILE A 290 0.90 -4.55 37.11
CA ILE A 290 0.60 -3.87 35.85
C ILE A 290 -0.42 -4.70 35.07
N SER A 291 -1.36 -4.04 34.39
CA SER A 291 -2.31 -4.76 33.53
C SER A 291 -1.59 -5.45 32.37
N SER A 292 -2.06 -6.63 31.97
CA SER A 292 -1.45 -7.38 30.86
C SER A 292 -1.36 -6.54 29.57
N SER A 293 -2.39 -5.73 29.25
CA SER A 293 -2.37 -4.82 28.10
C SER A 293 -1.24 -3.78 28.22
N ALA A 294 -1.01 -3.21 29.41
CA ALA A 294 0.09 -2.26 29.63
C ALA A 294 1.47 -2.94 29.54
N SER A 295 1.61 -4.19 30.00
CA SER A 295 2.86 -4.95 29.83
C SER A 295 3.14 -5.30 28.37
N TRP A 296 2.11 -5.72 27.61
CA TRP A 296 2.22 -5.91 26.16
C TRP A 296 2.65 -4.62 25.46
N LEU A 297 2.03 -3.51 25.80
CA LEU A 297 2.39 -2.22 25.23
C LEU A 297 3.83 -1.82 25.59
N GLY A 298 4.28 -2.08 26.82
CA GLY A 298 5.66 -1.83 27.24
C GLY A 298 6.72 -2.59 26.42
N ILE A 299 6.33 -3.65 25.71
CA ILE A 299 7.19 -4.37 24.76
C ILE A 299 6.93 -3.91 23.32
N LEU A 300 5.67 -3.73 22.94
CA LEU A 300 5.28 -3.52 21.55
C LEU A 300 5.36 -2.07 21.08
N GLN A 301 5.35 -1.10 22.01
CA GLN A 301 5.36 0.32 21.68
C GLN A 301 6.49 0.72 20.73
N PRO A 302 7.76 0.28 20.91
CA PRO A 302 8.84 0.64 19.98
C PRO A 302 8.64 0.08 18.57
N TYR A 303 7.95 -1.05 18.42
CA TYR A 303 7.65 -1.63 17.10
C TYR A 303 6.49 -0.90 16.42
N ILE A 304 5.47 -0.51 17.20
CA ILE A 304 4.25 0.11 16.67
C ILE A 304 4.46 1.61 16.40
N ASP A 305 4.82 2.39 17.42
CA ASP A 305 4.86 3.85 17.31
C ASP A 305 6.03 4.34 16.47
N TYR A 306 7.15 3.60 16.48
CA TYR A 306 8.34 3.94 15.72
C TYR A 306 8.49 3.09 14.47
N VAL A 307 7.56 2.17 14.16
CA VAL A 307 7.63 1.29 12.98
C VAL A 307 9.02 0.66 12.87
N PHE A 308 9.47 0.05 13.97
CA PHE A 308 10.79 -0.58 14.17
C PHE A 308 12.03 0.35 14.12
N VAL A 309 11.86 1.67 13.98
CA VAL A 309 13.00 2.59 13.94
C VAL A 309 13.78 2.60 15.26
N GLY A 310 15.07 2.29 15.16
CA GLY A 310 15.98 2.18 16.30
C GLY A 310 15.85 0.88 17.08
N VAL A 311 15.13 -0.12 16.54
CA VAL A 311 14.95 -1.43 17.17
C VAL A 311 15.60 -2.55 16.38
N VAL A 312 15.52 -2.48 15.04
CA VAL A 312 16.25 -3.38 14.12
C VAL A 312 17.36 -2.61 13.40
N LYS A 313 18.32 -3.34 12.81
CA LYS A 313 19.34 -2.75 11.93
C LYS A 313 18.75 -2.20 10.62
N LEU A 314 19.48 -1.29 9.97
CA LEU A 314 18.96 -0.47 8.87
C LEU A 314 18.46 -1.27 7.66
N ASP A 315 19.14 -2.33 7.26
CA ASP A 315 18.71 -3.19 6.15
C ASP A 315 17.37 -3.88 6.43
N VAL A 316 17.17 -4.40 7.65
CA VAL A 316 15.88 -4.97 8.09
C VAL A 316 14.82 -3.89 8.21
N LEU A 317 15.16 -2.71 8.73
CA LEU A 317 14.24 -1.58 8.83
C LEU A 317 13.71 -1.16 7.45
N LEU A 318 14.61 -1.01 6.48
CA LEU A 318 14.26 -0.66 5.12
C LEU A 318 13.42 -1.76 4.45
N PHE A 319 13.75 -3.03 4.68
CA PHE A 319 12.93 -4.15 4.22
C PHE A 319 11.51 -4.10 4.81
N ILE A 320 11.38 -3.91 6.13
CA ILE A 320 10.08 -3.78 6.80
C ILE A 320 9.25 -2.65 6.17
N TRP A 321 9.86 -1.49 5.96
CA TRP A 321 9.18 -0.35 5.35
C TRP A 321 8.80 -0.61 3.88
N ASP A 322 9.67 -1.26 3.10
CA ASP A 322 9.34 -1.72 1.74
C ASP A 322 8.03 -2.54 1.75
N GLN A 323 7.93 -3.52 2.65
CA GLN A 323 6.76 -4.39 2.74
C GLN A 323 5.52 -3.66 3.29
N CYS A 324 5.68 -2.76 4.26
CA CYS A 324 4.58 -1.96 4.78
C CYS A 324 3.96 -1.03 3.72
N PHE A 325 4.75 -0.52 2.77
CA PHE A 325 4.20 0.25 1.64
C PHE A 325 3.44 -0.64 0.64
N LEU A 326 3.88 -1.89 0.44
CA LEU A 326 3.21 -2.83 -0.46
C LEU A 326 1.88 -3.35 0.12
N VAL A 327 1.87 -3.68 1.41
CA VAL A 327 0.77 -4.38 2.08
C VAL A 327 -0.17 -3.44 2.80
N GLY A 328 0.34 -2.35 3.37
CA GLY A 328 -0.36 -1.51 4.33
C GLY A 328 0.19 -1.71 5.75
N HIS A 329 0.38 -0.60 6.47
CA HIS A 329 0.96 -0.61 7.82
C HIS A 329 0.00 -1.25 8.84
N ASP A 330 -1.29 -0.97 8.72
CA ASP A 330 -2.36 -1.56 9.53
C ASP A 330 -2.39 -3.09 9.42
N ARG A 331 -2.26 -3.62 8.20
CA ARG A 331 -2.34 -5.05 7.94
C ARG A 331 -1.07 -5.82 8.30
N LEU A 332 0.11 -5.28 7.96
CA LEU A 332 1.37 -6.02 8.07
C LEU A 332 2.07 -5.84 9.41
N LEU A 333 1.98 -4.66 10.03
CA LEU A 333 2.75 -4.34 11.24
C LEU A 333 2.50 -5.31 12.40
N PRO A 334 1.25 -5.79 12.67
CA PRO A 334 1.02 -6.79 13.70
C PRO A 334 1.72 -8.13 13.41
N GLU A 335 1.78 -8.54 12.15
CA GLU A 335 2.49 -9.76 11.73
C GLU A 335 3.99 -9.64 12.00
N LEU A 336 4.58 -8.49 11.67
CA LEU A 336 6.00 -8.22 11.90
C LEU A 336 6.35 -8.12 13.39
N CYS A 337 5.45 -7.59 14.22
CA CYS A 337 5.62 -7.58 15.67
C CYS A 337 5.68 -9.01 16.23
N ALA A 338 4.76 -9.88 15.78
CA ALA A 338 4.79 -11.29 16.14
C ALA A 338 6.05 -11.99 15.63
N ALA A 339 6.48 -11.70 14.40
CA ALA A 339 7.69 -12.24 13.79
C ALA A 339 8.93 -11.96 14.64
N VAL A 340 9.14 -10.71 15.04
CA VAL A 340 10.31 -10.32 15.84
C VAL A 340 10.30 -11.00 17.21
N LEU A 341 9.15 -11.04 17.90
CA LEU A 341 9.05 -11.71 19.19
C LEU A 341 9.32 -13.22 19.09
N ALA A 342 8.80 -13.87 18.04
CA ALA A 342 9.02 -15.30 17.79
C ALA A 342 10.47 -15.61 17.40
N LEU A 343 11.08 -14.81 16.52
CA LEU A 343 12.47 -15.01 16.09
C LEU A 343 13.48 -14.82 17.23
N VAL A 344 13.19 -13.93 18.18
CA VAL A 344 14.05 -13.69 19.35
C VAL A 344 13.73 -14.64 20.52
N PHE A 345 12.64 -15.42 20.44
CA PHE A 345 12.20 -16.35 21.50
C PHE A 345 13.30 -17.23 22.09
N PRO A 346 14.18 -17.87 21.30
CA PRO A 346 15.24 -18.70 21.86
C PRO A 346 16.13 -17.96 22.88
N HIS A 347 16.30 -16.64 22.73
CA HIS A 347 17.16 -15.83 23.60
C HIS A 347 16.43 -15.34 24.84
N TRP A 348 15.17 -14.89 24.70
CA TRP A 348 14.43 -14.37 25.84
C TRP A 348 13.69 -15.45 26.64
N SER A 349 13.62 -16.69 26.13
CA SER A 349 13.04 -17.83 26.85
C SER A 349 13.71 -18.11 28.21
N GLU A 350 14.96 -17.66 28.38
CA GLU A 350 15.72 -17.78 29.63
C GLU A 350 15.53 -16.61 30.60
N CYS A 351 14.89 -15.52 30.15
CA CYS A 351 14.61 -14.37 31.01
C CYS A 351 13.66 -14.76 32.14
N LYS A 352 13.90 -14.22 33.34
CA LYS A 352 13.10 -14.50 34.54
C LYS A 352 12.27 -13.31 34.99
N THR A 353 12.57 -12.13 34.45
CA THR A 353 11.87 -10.89 34.78
C THR A 353 11.50 -10.10 33.52
N PHE A 354 10.47 -9.26 33.64
CA PHE A 354 10.07 -8.35 32.57
C PHE A 354 11.21 -7.42 32.11
N GLN A 355 12.03 -6.94 33.06
CA GLN A 355 13.15 -6.05 32.75
C GLN A 355 14.27 -6.76 31.98
N GLU A 356 14.57 -8.01 32.34
CA GLU A 356 15.50 -8.85 31.60
C GLU A 356 14.98 -9.09 30.18
N LEU A 357 13.69 -9.37 30.01
CA LEU A 357 13.05 -9.51 28.70
C LEU A 357 13.21 -8.24 27.86
N GLN A 358 12.87 -7.07 28.39
CA GLN A 358 13.02 -5.79 27.67
C GLN A 358 14.48 -5.54 27.26
N THR A 359 15.43 -5.85 28.13
CA THR A 359 16.87 -5.71 27.86
C THR A 359 17.33 -6.70 26.79
N CYS A 360 16.87 -7.95 26.86
CA CYS A 360 17.15 -8.99 25.87
C CYS A 360 16.61 -8.60 24.50
N LEU A 361 15.36 -8.13 24.42
CA LEU A 361 14.76 -7.68 23.17
C LEU A 361 15.54 -6.49 22.56
N ALA A 362 15.93 -5.51 23.39
CA ALA A 362 16.75 -4.38 22.93
C ALA A 362 18.14 -4.80 22.42
N SER A 363 18.74 -5.84 23.00
CA SER A 363 20.04 -6.36 22.57
C SER A 363 19.97 -7.26 21.34
N MET A 364 18.93 -8.07 21.22
CA MET A 364 18.87 -9.16 20.24
C MET A 364 18.10 -8.78 18.96
N THR A 365 17.12 -7.88 19.04
CA THR A 365 16.36 -7.45 17.86
C THR A 365 17.23 -6.79 16.78
N PRO A 366 18.28 -5.99 17.12
CA PRO A 366 19.22 -5.47 16.13
C PRO A 366 20.05 -6.56 15.40
N CYS A 367 20.10 -7.78 15.92
CA CYS A 367 20.84 -8.90 15.32
C CYS A 367 20.03 -9.67 14.28
N LEU A 368 18.74 -9.37 14.09
CA LEU A 368 17.91 -10.02 13.08
C LEU A 368 18.37 -9.67 11.67
N ASP A 369 18.32 -10.64 10.76
CA ASP A 369 18.60 -10.49 9.34
C ASP A 369 17.32 -10.50 8.50
N VAL A 370 17.37 -9.87 7.31
CA VAL A 370 16.26 -9.82 6.36
C VAL A 370 15.74 -11.23 6.02
N ILE A 371 16.66 -12.18 5.80
CA ILE A 371 16.33 -13.56 5.45
C ILE A 371 15.50 -14.25 6.55
N GLN A 372 15.77 -13.97 7.82
CA GLN A 372 15.03 -14.57 8.93
C GLN A 372 13.58 -14.04 8.96
N VAL A 373 13.40 -12.74 8.74
CA VAL A 373 12.06 -12.13 8.66
C VAL A 373 11.32 -12.63 7.43
N GLN A 374 11.99 -12.75 6.27
CA GLN A 374 11.39 -13.29 5.05
C GLN A 374 10.92 -14.73 5.21
N ALA A 375 11.76 -15.59 5.79
CA ALA A 375 11.42 -16.98 6.04
C ALA A 375 10.21 -17.10 6.97
N TRP A 376 10.17 -16.30 8.03
CA TRP A 376 9.02 -16.25 8.94
C TRP A 376 7.73 -15.80 8.23
N ILE A 377 7.81 -14.77 7.38
CA ILE A 377 6.66 -14.29 6.60
C ILE A 377 6.14 -15.39 5.68
N ASP A 378 7.03 -16.05 4.92
CA ASP A 378 6.67 -17.13 4.00
C ASP A 378 5.99 -18.30 4.73
N GLU A 379 6.48 -18.65 5.91
CA GLU A 379 5.97 -19.76 6.71
C GLU A 379 4.59 -19.46 7.32
N HIS A 380 4.39 -18.25 7.86
CA HIS A 380 3.25 -18.01 8.76
C HIS A 380 2.15 -17.08 8.22
N CYS A 381 2.46 -16.16 7.30
CA CYS A 381 1.46 -15.16 6.87
C CYS A 381 1.42 -14.86 5.37
N ALA A 382 2.39 -15.32 4.57
CA ALA A 382 2.46 -15.02 3.15
C ALA A 382 1.23 -15.50 2.36
N ALA A 383 0.65 -16.65 2.70
CA ALA A 383 -0.53 -17.17 2.01
C ALA A 383 -1.73 -16.21 2.16
N SER A 384 -2.03 -15.80 3.39
CA SER A 384 -3.11 -14.85 3.68
C SER A 384 -2.82 -13.48 3.07
N ILE A 385 -1.59 -12.97 3.18
CA ILE A 385 -1.25 -11.67 2.60
C ILE A 385 -1.33 -11.70 1.08
N ARG A 386 -0.87 -12.76 0.41
CA ARG A 386 -0.99 -12.89 -1.05
C ARG A 386 -2.45 -12.94 -1.49
N GLN A 387 -3.32 -13.59 -0.72
CA GLN A 387 -4.76 -13.56 -0.95
C GLN A 387 -5.32 -12.13 -0.83
N ASP A 388 -4.99 -11.41 0.25
CA ASP A 388 -5.42 -10.03 0.48
C ASP A 388 -4.95 -9.09 -0.66
N LEU A 389 -3.74 -9.32 -1.17
CA LEU A 389 -3.15 -8.56 -2.27
C LEU A 389 -3.66 -8.97 -3.64
N GLN A 390 -4.51 -9.99 -3.73
CA GLN A 390 -5.01 -10.58 -4.99
C GLN A 390 -3.88 -11.10 -5.88
N LEU A 391 -2.77 -11.53 -5.28
CA LEU A 391 -1.68 -12.23 -5.94
C LEU A 391 -2.10 -13.70 -6.09
N GLN A 392 -3.03 -13.99 -7.00
CA GLN A 392 -3.30 -15.37 -7.38
C GLN A 392 -2.01 -15.97 -7.97
N ALA A 393 -1.75 -17.24 -7.71
CA ALA A 393 -0.65 -17.97 -8.33
C ALA A 393 -0.93 -18.13 -9.84
N THR A 394 -0.71 -17.07 -10.61
CA THR A 394 -0.49 -17.19 -12.05
C THR A 394 0.73 -18.07 -12.19
N SER A 395 0.51 -19.25 -12.79
CA SER A 395 1.53 -20.28 -12.97
C SER A 395 2.91 -19.70 -13.27
N THR A 396 3.91 -20.13 -12.50
CA THR A 396 5.32 -19.76 -12.65
C THR A 396 5.96 -20.26 -13.95
N HIS A 397 5.19 -20.75 -14.93
CA HIS A 397 5.66 -21.09 -16.29
C HIS A 397 6.37 -19.93 -17.00
N PHE A 398 6.28 -18.70 -16.50
CA PHE A 398 7.06 -17.56 -16.99
C PHE A 398 8.59 -17.75 -16.83
N TYR A 399 9.02 -18.53 -15.85
CA TYR A 399 10.44 -18.77 -15.54
C TYR A 399 10.97 -20.13 -16.00
N ASP A 400 10.23 -20.87 -16.84
CA ASP A 400 10.78 -22.10 -17.41
C ASP A 400 12.03 -21.74 -18.23
N PRO A 401 13.24 -22.17 -17.81
CA PRO A 401 14.44 -21.86 -18.55
C PRO A 401 14.31 -22.41 -19.96
N TYR A 402 14.58 -21.58 -20.96
CA TYR A 402 14.70 -22.03 -22.34
C TYR A 402 15.80 -23.09 -22.41
N VAL A 403 15.40 -24.37 -22.40
CA VAL A 403 16.27 -25.48 -22.77
C VAL A 403 16.17 -25.59 -24.28
N PRO A 404 17.26 -25.33 -25.04
CA PRO A 404 17.25 -25.57 -26.47
C PRO A 404 16.90 -27.04 -26.69
N THR A 405 15.79 -27.32 -27.39
CA THR A 405 15.42 -28.68 -27.79
C THR A 405 16.54 -29.27 -28.63
N ALA A 406 17.40 -30.08 -27.99
CA ALA A 406 18.30 -30.96 -28.68
C ALA A 406 17.44 -31.96 -29.47
N THR A 407 17.59 -31.95 -30.79
CA THR A 407 16.91 -32.87 -31.70
C THR A 407 17.23 -34.31 -31.29
N PRO A 408 16.24 -35.18 -31.06
CA PRO A 408 16.51 -36.52 -30.57
C PRO A 408 17.11 -37.36 -31.70
N ARG A 409 18.38 -37.74 -31.53
CA ARG A 409 18.97 -38.86 -32.27
C ARG A 409 18.34 -40.14 -31.77
N SER A 410 17.52 -40.72 -32.64
CA SER A 410 17.01 -42.09 -32.55
C SER A 410 18.14 -43.07 -32.23
N SER A 411 18.03 -43.77 -31.10
CA SER A 411 18.66 -45.08 -30.96
C SER A 411 17.80 -45.99 -30.09
N ARG A 412 17.68 -47.21 -30.62
CA ARG A 412 16.84 -48.34 -30.26
C ARG A 412 16.95 -48.78 -28.80
N SER A 413 15.81 -49.26 -28.31
CA SER A 413 15.61 -50.14 -27.13
C SER A 413 16.50 -51.39 -27.17
N PRO A 414 16.66 -52.13 -26.05
CA PRO A 414 15.63 -53.14 -25.72
C PRO A 414 15.31 -53.38 -24.22
N SER A 415 14.01 -53.54 -23.97
CA SER A 415 13.31 -54.45 -23.05
C SER A 415 14.00 -55.03 -21.80
N THR A 416 13.35 -54.90 -20.64
CA THR A 416 13.03 -56.06 -19.79
C THR A 416 11.78 -55.84 -18.93
N SER A 417 11.06 -56.94 -18.71
CA SER A 417 9.71 -57.15 -18.18
C SER A 417 9.68 -57.59 -16.70
N SER A 418 8.60 -57.28 -15.98
CA SER A 418 7.83 -58.15 -15.02
C SER A 418 6.95 -57.27 -14.10
N ALA A 419 5.61 -57.35 -14.15
CA ALA A 419 4.68 -58.29 -13.48
C ALA A 419 4.56 -58.04 -11.94
N GLN A 420 3.51 -57.38 -11.43
CA GLN A 420 2.11 -57.79 -11.10
C GLN A 420 1.90 -58.44 -9.70
N ALA A 421 0.73 -58.12 -9.10
CA ALA A 421 0.02 -58.73 -7.94
C ALA A 421 0.38 -58.22 -6.53
N ASN A 422 -0.51 -58.09 -5.53
CA ASN A 422 -1.97 -57.96 -5.37
C ASN A 422 -2.25 -57.73 -3.85
N GLU A 423 -3.13 -56.76 -3.50
CA GLU A 423 -4.15 -56.73 -2.41
C GLU A 423 -3.82 -57.03 -0.90
N PRO A 424 -4.72 -56.78 0.11
CA PRO A 424 -6.01 -56.03 0.15
C PRO A 424 -6.24 -55.10 1.40
N ASN A 425 -7.39 -54.41 1.32
CA ASN A 425 -8.14 -53.55 2.25
C ASN A 425 -8.22 -53.89 3.76
N ALA A 426 -8.30 -52.82 4.58
CA ALA A 426 -8.91 -52.83 5.92
C ALA A 426 -9.91 -51.66 6.09
N SER A 427 -11.03 -51.98 6.76
CA SER A 427 -12.23 -51.18 7.01
C SER A 427 -12.05 -50.03 8.01
N VAL A 428 -12.67 -48.88 7.74
CA VAL A 428 -12.74 -47.70 8.64
C VAL A 428 -14.20 -47.43 9.05
N SER A 429 -14.41 -47.26 10.36
CA SER A 429 -15.68 -46.86 11.01
C SER A 429 -15.88 -45.33 10.96
N PRO A 430 -17.12 -44.80 11.12
CA PRO A 430 -17.43 -43.40 10.84
C PRO A 430 -16.98 -42.47 11.98
N SER A 431 -16.14 -41.49 11.62
CA SER A 431 -15.72 -40.37 12.47
C SER A 431 -16.80 -39.29 12.43
N GLU A 432 -17.35 -38.92 13.58
CA GLU A 432 -18.20 -37.73 13.74
C GLU A 432 -17.40 -36.49 13.31
N SER A 433 -17.88 -35.82 12.26
CA SER A 433 -17.33 -34.55 11.81
C SER A 433 -17.67 -33.45 12.82
N PRO A 434 -16.72 -32.58 13.20
CA PRO A 434 -17.02 -31.40 14.01
C PRO A 434 -18.05 -30.51 13.28
N PRO A 435 -18.83 -29.71 14.02
CA PRO A 435 -19.79 -28.79 13.40
C PRO A 435 -19.01 -27.90 12.41
N VAL A 436 -19.45 -27.91 11.16
CA VAL A 436 -18.87 -27.07 10.11
C VAL A 436 -19.12 -25.63 10.52
N GLU A 437 -18.12 -25.02 11.15
CA GLU A 437 -18.13 -23.60 11.48
C GLU A 437 -18.25 -22.85 10.16
N ASN A 438 -19.33 -22.07 10.03
CA ASN A 438 -19.63 -21.34 8.81
C ASN A 438 -18.50 -20.32 8.59
N ALA A 439 -17.69 -20.55 7.54
CA ALA A 439 -16.51 -19.74 7.21
C ALA A 439 -16.82 -18.24 6.99
N PHE A 440 -18.10 -17.87 6.89
CA PHE A 440 -18.55 -16.49 6.72
C PHE A 440 -18.94 -15.78 8.03
N THR A 441 -18.89 -16.46 9.18
CA THR A 441 -19.27 -15.86 10.48
C THR A 441 -18.40 -14.62 10.79
N CYS A 442 -17.10 -14.68 10.52
CA CYS A 442 -16.20 -13.54 10.69
C CYS A 442 -16.55 -12.37 9.75
N HIS A 443 -16.94 -12.66 8.51
CA HIS A 443 -17.30 -11.62 7.54
C HIS A 443 -18.64 -10.95 7.86
N LEU A 444 -19.58 -11.67 8.48
CA LEU A 444 -20.83 -11.10 8.98
C LEU A 444 -20.60 -10.18 10.18
N ASP A 445 -19.68 -10.52 11.08
CA ASP A 445 -19.27 -9.65 12.19
C ASP A 445 -18.52 -8.40 11.71
N ASP A 446 -17.63 -8.55 10.72
CA ASP A 446 -16.92 -7.42 10.11
C ASP A 446 -17.91 -6.45 9.41
N MET A 447 -18.91 -6.99 8.70
CA MET A 447 -19.95 -6.19 8.06
C MET A 447 -20.89 -5.52 9.06
N ARG A 448 -21.28 -6.23 10.13
CA ARG A 448 -22.05 -5.65 11.26
C ARG A 448 -21.31 -4.46 11.87
N THR A 449 -20.01 -4.63 12.11
CA THR A 449 -19.15 -3.59 12.67
C THR A 449 -19.03 -2.40 11.73
N ALA A 450 -18.85 -2.63 10.43
CA ALA A 450 -18.79 -1.57 9.42
C ALA A 450 -20.11 -0.79 9.33
N LEU A 451 -21.25 -1.47 9.33
CA LEU A 451 -22.57 -0.82 9.29
C LEU A 451 -22.85 -0.04 10.57
N ALA A 452 -22.56 -0.60 11.75
CA ALA A 452 -22.70 0.10 13.03
C ALA A 452 -21.80 1.35 13.11
N THR A 453 -20.63 1.32 12.46
CA THR A 453 -19.70 2.45 12.39
C THR A 453 -20.18 3.54 11.43
N VAL A 454 -20.80 3.15 10.32
CA VAL A 454 -21.29 4.08 9.28
C VAL A 454 -22.63 4.72 9.65
N PHE A 455 -23.49 3.99 10.37
CA PHE A 455 -24.86 4.41 10.70
C PHE A 455 -25.09 4.75 12.18
N GLY A 456 -24.03 4.79 12.99
CA GLY A 456 -24.06 5.13 14.41
C GLY A 456 -24.35 6.61 14.69
N GLY A 457 -25.53 7.08 14.29
CA GLY A 457 -26.09 8.38 14.64
C GLY A 457 -27.27 8.20 15.58
N THR A 458 -27.01 8.37 16.88
CA THR A 458 -27.91 8.23 18.06
C THR A 458 -28.02 6.83 18.69
N ASP A 459 -28.03 6.80 20.03
CA ASP A 459 -28.02 5.59 20.87
C ASP A 459 -29.23 4.67 20.63
N GLU A 460 -30.37 5.22 20.18
CA GLU A 460 -31.58 4.43 19.87
C GLU A 460 -31.45 3.66 18.54
N THR A 461 -30.85 4.28 17.52
CA THR A 461 -30.58 3.62 16.23
C THR A 461 -29.55 2.51 16.38
N GLN A 462 -28.53 2.73 17.21
CA GLN A 462 -27.51 1.73 17.53
C GLN A 462 -28.14 0.49 18.19
N ARG A 463 -28.97 0.68 19.22
CA ARG A 463 -29.67 -0.44 19.89
C ARG A 463 -30.62 -1.20 18.97
N SER A 464 -31.37 -0.50 18.13
CA SER A 464 -32.27 -1.13 17.15
C SER A 464 -31.49 -2.01 16.15
N MET A 465 -30.34 -1.52 15.66
CA MET A 465 -29.47 -2.29 14.76
C MET A 465 -28.80 -3.48 15.46
N ASP A 466 -28.37 -3.31 16.72
CA ASP A 466 -27.79 -4.39 17.52
C ASP A 466 -28.83 -5.49 17.79
N GLU A 467 -30.06 -5.13 18.16
CA GLU A 467 -31.16 -6.09 18.38
C GLU A 467 -31.55 -6.83 17.09
N GLN A 468 -31.57 -6.15 15.94
CA GLN A 468 -31.83 -6.79 14.65
C GLN A 468 -30.68 -7.70 14.19
N GLY A 469 -29.43 -7.30 14.45
CA GLY A 469 -28.24 -8.10 14.18
C GLY A 469 -28.20 -9.38 15.02
N ASP A 470 -28.51 -9.28 16.31
CA ASP A 470 -28.57 -10.43 17.21
C ASP A 470 -29.74 -11.37 16.86
N ALA A 471 -30.88 -10.83 16.41
CA ALA A 471 -31.99 -11.64 15.90
C ALA A 471 -31.64 -12.40 14.60
N LEU A 472 -30.89 -11.78 13.70
CA LEU A 472 -30.37 -12.41 12.48
C LEU A 472 -29.37 -13.52 12.80
N LEU A 473 -28.47 -13.30 13.77
CA LEU A 473 -27.49 -14.29 14.22
C LEU A 473 -28.18 -15.49 14.87
N ALA A 474 -29.18 -15.24 15.72
CA ALA A 474 -29.99 -16.29 16.34
C ALA A 474 -30.78 -17.10 15.31
N ALA A 475 -31.31 -16.46 14.27
CA ALA A 475 -31.98 -17.13 13.16
C ALA A 475 -30.99 -17.98 12.32
N ALA A 476 -29.78 -17.48 12.07
CA ALA A 476 -28.73 -18.21 11.35
C ALA A 476 -28.24 -19.45 12.11
N LEU A 477 -28.12 -19.36 13.44
CA LEU A 477 -27.68 -20.46 14.30
C LEU A 477 -28.76 -21.52 14.52
N GLY A 478 -30.05 -21.20 14.30
CA GLY A 478 -31.18 -22.08 14.57
C GLY A 478 -31.67 -22.94 13.39
N MET A 479 -31.14 -22.80 12.17
CA MET A 479 -31.75 -23.40 10.97
C MET A 479 -31.01 -24.62 10.41
N SER A 480 -31.68 -25.77 10.47
CA SER A 480 -31.28 -27.06 9.91
C SER A 480 -31.75 -27.26 8.46
N CYS A 481 -31.55 -26.26 7.59
CA CYS A 481 -31.93 -26.37 6.17
C CYS A 481 -30.74 -26.05 5.25
N PRO A 482 -30.56 -26.74 4.10
CA PRO A 482 -29.32 -26.72 3.31
C PRO A 482 -28.99 -25.39 2.63
N ASN A 483 -29.87 -24.39 2.74
CA ASN A 483 -29.65 -23.07 2.15
C ASN A 483 -30.20 -21.95 3.05
N GLY A 484 -29.87 -22.00 4.35
CA GLY A 484 -30.19 -20.92 5.31
C GLY A 484 -29.68 -19.53 4.89
N PHE A 485 -28.71 -19.48 3.98
CA PHE A 485 -28.12 -18.26 3.42
C PHE A 485 -29.11 -17.41 2.61
N ALA A 486 -30.08 -18.02 1.92
CA ALA A 486 -31.04 -17.27 1.10
C ALA A 486 -31.96 -16.37 1.96
N ASN A 487 -32.34 -16.84 3.15
CA ASN A 487 -33.19 -16.07 4.05
C ASN A 487 -32.42 -14.94 4.74
N VAL A 488 -31.14 -15.16 5.07
CA VAL A 488 -30.25 -14.13 5.62
C VAL A 488 -29.98 -13.04 4.57
N LEU A 489 -29.73 -13.42 3.31
CA LEU A 489 -29.58 -12.46 2.21
C LEU A 489 -30.84 -11.65 1.94
N ASN A 490 -32.03 -12.27 2.00
CA ASN A 490 -33.28 -11.56 1.80
C ASN A 490 -33.59 -10.61 2.97
N ALA A 491 -33.38 -11.04 4.21
CA ALA A 491 -33.54 -10.18 5.38
C ALA A 491 -32.53 -9.01 5.37
N PHE A 492 -31.28 -9.27 4.95
CA PHE A 492 -30.26 -8.24 4.76
C PHE A 492 -30.62 -7.24 3.64
N HIS A 493 -31.11 -7.75 2.51
CA HIS A 493 -31.63 -6.92 1.43
C HIS A 493 -32.76 -6.01 1.92
N ASP A 494 -33.69 -6.55 2.72
CA ASP A 494 -34.81 -5.79 3.26
C ASP A 494 -34.35 -4.74 4.28
N THR A 495 -33.37 -5.03 5.14
CA THR A 495 -32.76 -4.04 6.05
C THR A 495 -32.02 -2.94 5.29
N LEU A 496 -31.21 -3.27 4.28
CA LEU A 496 -30.56 -2.26 3.43
C LEU A 496 -31.60 -1.41 2.71
N HIS A 497 -32.63 -2.04 2.16
CA HIS A 497 -33.72 -1.31 1.51
C HIS A 497 -34.39 -0.36 2.52
N GLN A 498 -34.64 -0.80 3.76
CA GLN A 498 -35.27 0.04 4.79
C GLN A 498 -34.37 1.20 5.26
N VAL A 499 -33.06 0.99 5.42
CA VAL A 499 -32.09 2.03 5.80
C VAL A 499 -31.90 3.05 4.69
N PHE A 500 -31.77 2.62 3.43
CA PHE A 500 -31.47 3.50 2.31
C PHE A 500 -32.72 4.13 1.67
N THR A 501 -33.91 3.55 1.85
CA THR A 501 -35.16 4.12 1.31
C THR A 501 -36.09 4.70 2.37
N GLY A 502 -35.91 4.35 3.66
CA GLY A 502 -36.74 4.81 4.76
C GLY A 502 -36.37 6.19 5.32
N ASP A 503 -35.08 6.54 5.33
CA ASP A 503 -34.55 7.80 5.89
C ASP A 503 -34.04 8.81 4.83
N ALA A 504 -34.49 8.68 3.58
CA ALA A 504 -34.12 9.57 2.49
C ALA A 504 -34.34 11.07 2.83
N VAL A 505 -35.32 11.38 3.68
CA VAL A 505 -35.68 12.75 4.08
C VAL A 505 -34.55 13.47 4.84
N LEU A 506 -33.75 12.76 5.67
CA LEU A 506 -32.68 13.37 6.45
C LEU A 506 -31.43 13.66 5.59
N TYR A 507 -31.11 12.75 4.68
CA TYR A 507 -30.00 12.92 3.74
C TYR A 507 -30.31 13.98 2.68
N ASP A 508 -31.55 13.98 2.17
CA ASP A 508 -32.03 15.03 1.27
C ASP A 508 -32.00 16.40 1.96
N HIS A 509 -32.33 16.50 3.24
CA HIS A 509 -32.28 17.76 3.97
C HIS A 509 -30.84 18.25 4.19
N ALA A 510 -29.89 17.38 4.55
CA ALA A 510 -28.50 17.77 4.74
C ALA A 510 -27.83 18.20 3.42
N ALA A 511 -28.07 17.44 2.35
CA ALA A 511 -27.61 17.78 1.01
C ALA A 511 -28.24 19.08 0.49
N GLN A 512 -29.54 19.30 0.74
CA GLN A 512 -30.23 20.54 0.39
C GLN A 512 -29.64 21.75 1.13
N LEU A 513 -29.33 21.63 2.42
CA LEU A 513 -28.68 22.70 3.18
C LEU A 513 -27.28 23.02 2.65
N GLU A 514 -26.50 22.00 2.29
CA GLU A 514 -25.17 22.20 1.70
C GLU A 514 -25.26 22.85 0.32
N ASP A 515 -26.20 22.41 -0.53
CA ASP A 515 -26.48 23.01 -1.84
C ASP A 515 -26.92 24.48 -1.70
N GLU A 516 -27.78 24.81 -0.73
CA GLU A 516 -28.19 26.18 -0.44
C GLU A 516 -27.01 27.07 -0.07
N VAL A 517 -26.09 26.55 0.76
CA VAL A 517 -24.85 27.22 1.14
C VAL A 517 -23.96 27.47 -0.08
N HIS A 518 -23.76 26.45 -0.92
CA HIS A 518 -22.97 26.59 -2.14
C HIS A 518 -23.57 27.61 -3.12
N VAL A 519 -24.89 27.60 -3.29
CA VAL A 519 -25.61 28.58 -4.12
C VAL A 519 -25.42 29.99 -3.57
N GLN A 520 -25.55 30.19 -2.26
CA GLN A 520 -25.36 31.50 -1.64
C GLN A 520 -23.93 32.02 -1.83
N VAL A 521 -22.91 31.19 -1.54
CA VAL A 521 -21.50 31.55 -1.70
C VAL A 521 -21.17 31.88 -3.16
N LEU A 522 -21.73 31.13 -4.11
CA LEU A 522 -21.59 31.40 -5.53
C LEU A 522 -22.22 32.74 -5.93
N GLN A 523 -23.45 33.02 -5.48
CA GLN A 523 -24.13 34.29 -5.78
C GLN A 523 -23.36 35.50 -5.24
N GLU A 524 -22.87 35.41 -4.00
CA GLU A 524 -22.06 36.49 -3.43
C GLU A 524 -20.74 36.69 -4.19
N SER A 525 -20.11 35.60 -4.63
CA SER A 525 -18.88 35.64 -5.41
C SER A 525 -19.12 36.24 -6.80
N GLN A 526 -20.23 35.91 -7.44
CA GLN A 526 -20.64 36.51 -8.71
C GLN A 526 -20.92 38.01 -8.55
N LYS A 527 -21.66 38.41 -7.50
CA LYS A 527 -21.92 39.83 -7.21
C LYS A 527 -20.63 40.61 -6.97
N ALA A 528 -19.64 40.03 -6.29
CA ALA A 528 -18.34 40.65 -6.04
C ALA A 528 -17.51 40.84 -7.33
N VAL A 529 -17.55 39.87 -8.26
CA VAL A 529 -16.67 39.86 -9.44
C VAL A 529 -17.29 40.56 -10.64
N TYR A 530 -18.60 40.38 -10.83
CA TYR A 530 -19.35 40.87 -11.98
C TYR A 530 -20.28 42.04 -11.66
N GLY A 531 -20.53 42.34 -10.39
CA GLY A 531 -21.49 43.36 -9.98
C GLY A 531 -22.96 42.92 -10.07
N ARG A 532 -23.23 41.71 -10.56
CA ARG A 532 -24.56 41.08 -10.65
C ARG A 532 -24.44 39.56 -10.53
N VAL A 533 -25.54 38.90 -10.21
CA VAL A 533 -25.69 37.43 -10.23
C VAL A 533 -26.13 37.01 -11.63
N PHE A 534 -25.58 35.91 -12.14
CA PHE A 534 -25.96 35.31 -13.41
C PHE A 534 -26.66 33.98 -13.15
N SER A 535 -27.87 33.81 -13.66
CA SER A 535 -28.52 32.50 -13.72
C SER A 535 -27.84 31.60 -14.78
N PRO A 536 -28.01 30.28 -14.71
CA PRO A 536 -27.55 29.37 -15.76
C PRO A 536 -28.06 29.76 -17.16
N GLN A 537 -29.30 30.24 -17.23
CA GLN A 537 -29.90 30.72 -18.49
C GLN A 537 -29.25 32.00 -19.00
N ASP A 538 -28.89 32.94 -18.09
CA ASP A 538 -28.16 34.15 -18.47
C ASP A 538 -26.80 33.80 -19.07
N ILE A 539 -26.07 32.87 -18.45
CA ILE A 539 -24.75 32.41 -18.92
C ILE A 539 -24.88 31.75 -20.29
N ALA A 540 -25.87 30.87 -20.47
CA ALA A 540 -26.13 30.20 -21.74
C ALA A 540 -26.52 31.18 -22.86
N ALA A 541 -27.21 32.28 -22.53
CA ALA A 541 -27.61 33.32 -23.47
C ALA A 541 -26.48 34.31 -23.82
N LEU A 542 -25.35 34.29 -23.11
CA LEU A 542 -24.21 35.15 -23.42
C LEU A 542 -23.59 34.77 -24.77
N SER A 543 -23.46 35.77 -25.65
CA SER A 543 -22.77 35.62 -26.94
C SER A 543 -21.87 36.83 -27.23
N GLY A 544 -20.94 36.64 -28.18
CA GLY A 544 -20.04 37.69 -28.66
C GLY A 544 -19.22 38.36 -27.55
N LYS A 545 -19.24 39.71 -27.53
CA LYS A 545 -18.45 40.50 -26.57
C LYS A 545 -18.85 40.29 -25.11
N ALA A 546 -20.12 39.98 -24.85
CA ALA A 546 -20.61 39.77 -23.49
C ALA A 546 -20.06 38.46 -22.89
N LYS A 547 -19.99 37.39 -23.69
CA LYS A 547 -19.38 36.12 -23.29
C LYS A 547 -17.88 36.27 -23.03
N LEU A 548 -17.15 36.92 -23.93
CA LEU A 548 -15.71 37.18 -23.74
C LEU A 548 -15.40 37.99 -22.47
N ALA A 549 -16.24 38.97 -22.13
CA ALA A 549 -16.09 39.75 -20.89
C ALA A 549 -16.40 38.91 -19.63
N TYR A 550 -17.34 37.97 -19.74
CA TYR A 550 -17.67 37.03 -18.67
C TYR A 550 -16.52 36.04 -18.43
N ASP A 551 -16.02 35.41 -19.48
CA ASP A 551 -14.95 34.40 -19.45
C ASP A 551 -13.65 35.00 -18.93
N LYS A 552 -13.30 36.23 -19.32
CA LYS A 552 -12.10 36.94 -18.82
C LYS A 552 -12.08 37.09 -17.30
N LYS A 553 -13.24 37.14 -16.65
CA LYS A 553 -13.37 37.29 -15.19
C LYS A 553 -13.62 35.97 -14.46
N LEU A 554 -13.76 34.85 -15.18
CA LEU A 554 -14.08 33.54 -14.61
C LEU A 554 -13.01 33.05 -13.62
N SER A 555 -11.73 33.23 -13.94
CA SER A 555 -10.63 32.89 -13.02
C SER A 555 -10.71 33.66 -11.69
N LYS A 556 -11.13 34.93 -11.75
CA LYS A 556 -11.35 35.76 -10.55
C LYS A 556 -12.60 35.31 -9.77
N LEU A 557 -13.64 34.84 -10.45
CA LEU A 557 -14.80 34.21 -9.80
C LEU A 557 -14.39 32.97 -9.02
N THR A 558 -13.68 32.04 -9.66
CA THR A 558 -13.24 30.80 -9.02
C THR A 558 -12.39 31.09 -7.79
N ALA A 559 -11.40 31.98 -7.88
CA ALA A 559 -10.56 32.35 -6.73
C ALA A 559 -11.36 32.97 -5.57
N THR A 560 -12.33 33.84 -5.88
CA THR A 560 -13.19 34.50 -4.87
C THR A 560 -14.13 33.49 -4.20
N TYR A 561 -14.70 32.58 -4.99
CA TYR A 561 -15.57 31.50 -4.51
C TYR A 561 -14.84 30.55 -3.58
N THR A 562 -13.67 30.04 -3.99
CA THR A 562 -12.85 29.13 -3.17
C THR A 562 -12.42 29.81 -1.85
N GLN A 563 -12.05 31.09 -1.88
CA GLN A 563 -11.68 31.83 -0.67
C GLN A 563 -12.86 31.98 0.30
N LYS A 564 -14.07 32.26 -0.22
CA LYS A 564 -15.27 32.40 0.61
C LYS A 564 -15.75 31.07 1.17
N LEU A 565 -15.74 30.01 0.38
CA LEU A 565 -16.08 28.66 0.81
C LEU A 565 -15.13 28.19 1.92
N ALA A 566 -13.82 28.39 1.75
CA ALA A 566 -12.82 28.08 2.76
C ALA A 566 -12.94 28.92 4.05
N LYS A 567 -13.59 30.09 4.00
CA LYS A 567 -13.89 30.91 5.19
C LYS A 567 -15.17 30.46 5.89
N MET A 568 -16.13 29.89 5.17
CA MET A 568 -17.37 29.35 5.73
C MET A 568 -17.16 28.01 6.44
N HIS A 569 -16.21 27.19 5.97
CA HIS A 569 -15.87 25.89 6.57
C HIS A 569 -14.91 26.00 7.77
N LYS A 570 -14.46 27.22 8.09
CA LYS A 570 -13.65 27.55 9.27
C LYS A 570 -14.53 28.23 10.30
#